data_AF-A0A1H4CDE9-F1
#
_entry.id   AF-A0A1H4CDE9-F1
#
_cell.length_a   1.000
_cell.length_b   1.000
_cell.length_c   1.000
_cell.angle_alpha   90.00
_cell.angle_beta   90.00
_cell.angle_gamma   90.00
#
_symmetry.space_group_name_H-M   'P 1'
#
loop_
_entity.id
_entity.type
_entity.pdbx_description
1 polymer ?
#
loop_
_entity_poly.entity_id
_entity_poly.type
_entity_poly.pdbx_seq_one_letter_code
_entity_poly.pdbx_strand_id
1 'polypeptide(L)'
;MKIKDLFIIEKKPQRGLLAVEWITMSYMVFTLLMMLFMWTKLVNPEPMLWGRFQYTAVTLAMWVVYRMVPCRLTMLARIIAQMAFLGWWYPDTYELNRLLPNLDYVFAQWEQNLFGCQPSLLFSQVVPYGWFSELMCLGYVSYFPLIATITLYYFFKRYKEFQLATFVILTSFFIYYFIFILLPVTGPQFYYLAVGTDKIAAGIFPHLGDWFLTHSERMAAPGWNEGFFYHLLDITHDAGERPTAAFPSSHVGVTTVLMMLALRTRSRRLFFGMLPFYLLMCLSTVYIYAHYAIDAIAGLITGILLYYILCFCYKKT
;
A
#
# COMPACT_ATOMS: atom_id res chain seq x y z
N MET A 1 3.18 -22.04 -18.47
CA MET A 1 3.01 -23.17 -17.54
C MET A 1 1.83 -24.01 -17.99
N LYS A 2 1.91 -25.35 -17.96
CA LYS A 2 0.76 -26.24 -18.21
C LYS A 2 0.04 -26.54 -16.88
N ILE A 3 -1.25 -26.90 -16.91
CA ILE A 3 -2.03 -27.21 -15.69
C ILE A 3 -1.36 -28.31 -14.86
N LYS A 4 -0.82 -29.34 -15.52
CA LYS A 4 -0.10 -30.43 -14.84
C LYS A 4 1.07 -29.94 -13.98
N ASP A 5 1.77 -28.88 -14.41
CA ASP A 5 2.91 -28.31 -13.69
C ASP A 5 2.54 -27.73 -12.32
N LEU A 6 1.26 -27.42 -12.09
CA LEU A 6 0.77 -26.88 -10.82
C LEU A 6 0.88 -27.89 -9.67
N PHE A 7 0.69 -29.17 -10.00
CA PHE A 7 0.58 -30.26 -9.02
C PHE A 7 1.85 -31.14 -8.97
N ILE A 8 2.85 -30.86 -9.80
CA ILE A 8 4.13 -31.58 -9.75
C ILE A 8 4.82 -31.26 -8.43
N ILE A 9 5.18 -32.31 -7.70
CA ILE A 9 5.94 -32.24 -6.45
C ILE A 9 7.36 -31.73 -6.78
N GLU A 10 7.77 -30.66 -6.11
CA GLU A 10 9.08 -30.04 -6.28
C GLU A 10 10.18 -30.95 -5.71
N LYS A 11 11.23 -31.20 -6.51
CA LYS A 11 12.33 -32.11 -6.12
C LYS A 11 13.15 -31.60 -4.93
N LYS A 12 13.21 -30.28 -4.74
CA LYS A 12 13.94 -29.61 -3.66
C LYS A 12 13.03 -28.57 -3.01
N PRO A 13 12.06 -29.00 -2.20
CA PRO A 13 11.08 -28.08 -1.63
C PRO A 13 11.72 -27.24 -0.52
N GLN A 14 11.29 -25.98 -0.41
CA GLN A 14 11.75 -25.10 0.67
C GLN A 14 11.18 -25.59 2.01
N ARG A 15 12.05 -26.05 2.91
CA ARG A 15 11.61 -26.72 4.14
C ARG A 15 11.14 -25.74 5.23
N GLY A 16 11.68 -24.52 5.26
CA GLY A 16 11.36 -23.49 6.25
C GLY A 16 10.30 -22.48 5.78
N LEU A 17 10.22 -21.38 6.52
CA LEU A 17 9.48 -20.20 6.12
C LEU A 17 10.10 -19.57 4.85
N LEU A 18 9.24 -18.95 4.05
CA LEU A 18 9.65 -18.12 2.93
C LEU A 18 10.33 -16.85 3.45
N ALA A 19 11.21 -16.25 2.64
CA ALA A 19 11.84 -14.97 3.00
C ALA A 19 10.79 -13.91 3.35
N VAL A 20 9.66 -13.90 2.63
CA VAL A 20 8.55 -12.98 2.93
C VAL A 20 7.89 -13.26 4.27
N GLU A 21 7.68 -14.53 4.63
CA GLU A 21 7.08 -14.88 5.92
C GLU A 21 8.00 -14.47 7.07
N TRP A 22 9.32 -14.58 6.91
CA TRP A 22 10.29 -14.06 7.87
C TRP A 22 10.21 -12.53 8.05
N ILE A 23 10.05 -11.78 6.95
CA ILE A 23 9.84 -10.34 7.00
C ILE A 23 8.55 -10.02 7.76
N THR A 24 7.44 -10.72 7.45
CA THR A 24 6.19 -10.50 8.15
C THR A 24 6.29 -10.83 9.64
N MET A 25 6.95 -11.94 10.01
CA MET A 25 7.18 -12.28 11.43
C MET A 25 8.00 -11.20 12.15
N SER A 26 9.01 -10.65 11.48
CA SER A 26 9.80 -9.54 12.01
C SER A 26 8.96 -8.28 12.23
N TYR A 27 8.09 -7.96 11.26
CA TYR A 27 7.12 -6.86 11.37
C TYR A 27 6.11 -7.09 12.50
N MET A 28 5.64 -8.32 12.68
CA MET A 28 4.73 -8.68 13.78
C MET A 28 5.39 -8.50 15.15
N VAL A 29 6.65 -8.94 15.30
CA VAL A 29 7.40 -8.75 16.55
C VAL A 29 7.60 -7.26 16.82
N PHE A 30 8.01 -6.48 15.82
CA PHE A 30 8.16 -5.04 15.96
C PHE A 30 6.87 -4.36 16.43
N THR A 31 5.77 -4.62 15.74
CA THR A 31 4.48 -4.01 16.09
C THR A 31 3.93 -4.52 17.42
N LEU A 32 4.17 -5.79 17.78
CA LEU A 32 3.81 -6.30 19.11
C LEU A 32 4.60 -5.59 20.22
N LEU A 33 5.90 -5.37 20.02
CA LEU A 33 6.72 -4.61 20.98
C LEU A 33 6.19 -3.18 21.14
N MET A 34 5.86 -2.52 20.03
CA MET A 34 5.23 -1.20 20.09
C MET A 34 3.90 -1.24 20.86
N MET A 35 3.05 -2.23 20.60
CA MET A 35 1.80 -2.38 21.33
C MET A 35 2.01 -2.54 22.83
N LEU A 36 3.03 -3.30 23.25
CA LEU A 36 3.36 -3.49 24.67
C LEU A 36 3.80 -2.18 25.32
N PHE A 37 4.61 -1.36 24.63
CA PHE A 37 5.02 -0.04 25.14
C PHE A 37 3.86 0.96 25.20
N MET A 38 2.89 0.85 24.29
CA MET A 38 1.77 1.79 24.15
C MET A 38 0.46 1.24 24.72
N TRP A 39 0.51 0.13 25.46
CA TRP A 39 -0.64 -0.70 25.80
C TRP A 39 -1.80 0.07 26.41
N THR A 40 -1.53 0.94 27.38
CA THR A 40 -2.54 1.71 28.10
C THR A 40 -3.18 2.82 27.26
N LYS A 41 -2.63 3.13 26.09
CA LYS A 41 -3.12 4.17 25.17
C LYS A 41 -3.81 3.58 23.93
N LEU A 42 -3.74 2.28 23.71
CA LEU A 42 -4.39 1.63 22.59
C LEU A 42 -5.90 1.52 22.84
N VAL A 43 -6.70 1.89 21.83
CA VAL A 43 -8.17 1.76 21.90
C VAL A 43 -8.58 0.31 21.67
N ASN A 44 -7.97 -0.40 20.70
CA ASN A 44 -8.36 -1.75 20.30
C ASN A 44 -7.20 -2.77 20.35
N PRO A 45 -6.56 -3.00 21.51
CA PRO A 45 -5.44 -3.94 21.59
C PRO A 45 -5.83 -5.41 21.36
N GLU A 46 -7.06 -5.82 21.72
CA GLU A 46 -7.51 -7.20 21.58
C GLU A 46 -7.66 -7.66 20.11
N PRO A 47 -8.37 -6.93 19.22
CA PRO A 47 -8.42 -7.29 17.80
C PRO A 47 -7.04 -7.32 17.13
N MET A 48 -6.14 -6.42 17.51
CA MET A 48 -4.76 -6.40 17.00
C MET A 48 -3.98 -7.66 17.41
N LEU A 49 -4.08 -8.09 18.67
CA LEU A 49 -3.46 -9.34 19.13
C LEU A 49 -4.07 -10.57 18.44
N TRP A 50 -5.39 -10.57 18.29
CA TRP A 50 -6.11 -11.65 17.62
C TRP A 50 -5.69 -11.78 16.15
N GLY A 51 -5.54 -10.66 15.44
CA GLY A 51 -5.03 -10.64 14.06
C GLY A 51 -3.64 -11.28 13.94
N ARG A 52 -2.76 -11.05 14.91
CA ARG A 52 -1.43 -11.69 14.96
C ARG A 52 -1.53 -13.19 15.15
N PHE A 53 -2.36 -13.64 16.07
CA PHE A 53 -2.61 -15.07 16.28
C PHE A 53 -3.17 -15.73 15.01
N GLN A 54 -4.19 -15.14 14.39
CA GLN A 54 -4.80 -15.63 13.15
C GLN A 54 -3.78 -15.73 12.02
N TYR A 55 -2.95 -14.69 11.85
CA TYR A 55 -1.89 -14.71 10.84
C TYR A 55 -0.88 -15.83 11.09
N THR A 56 -0.40 -16.01 12.32
CA THR A 56 0.55 -17.08 12.66
C THR A 56 -0.09 -18.45 12.42
N ALA A 57 -1.34 -18.65 12.83
CA ALA A 57 -2.06 -19.89 12.62
C ALA A 57 -2.24 -20.22 11.13
N VAL A 58 -2.67 -19.25 10.31
CA VAL A 58 -2.83 -19.45 8.86
C VAL A 58 -1.48 -19.69 8.18
N THR A 59 -0.43 -18.95 8.57
CA THR A 59 0.92 -19.15 8.01
C THR A 59 1.46 -20.55 8.34
N LEU A 60 1.27 -21.03 9.57
CA LEU A 60 1.64 -22.39 9.98
C LEU A 60 0.82 -23.44 9.23
N ALA A 61 -0.50 -23.27 9.11
CA ALA A 61 -1.35 -24.18 8.37
C ALA A 61 -0.93 -24.28 6.89
N MET A 62 -0.67 -23.14 6.25
CA MET A 62 -0.20 -23.09 4.86
C MET A 62 1.20 -23.68 4.69
N TRP A 63 2.09 -23.50 5.67
CA TRP A 63 3.38 -24.17 5.69
C TRP A 63 3.22 -25.70 5.81
N VAL A 64 2.37 -26.20 6.70
CA VAL A 64 2.07 -27.63 6.84
C VAL A 64 1.52 -28.22 5.54
N VAL A 65 0.55 -27.56 4.91
CA VAL A 65 -0.02 -27.98 3.62
C VAL A 65 1.06 -28.04 2.53
N TYR A 66 1.94 -27.05 2.46
CA TYR A 66 3.07 -27.07 1.52
C TYR A 66 4.08 -28.18 1.84
N ARG A 67 4.30 -28.54 3.12
CA ARG A 67 5.18 -29.66 3.49
C ARG A 67 4.59 -31.01 3.08
N MET A 68 3.27 -31.16 3.14
CA MET A 68 2.57 -32.37 2.69
C MET A 68 2.58 -32.49 1.16
N VAL A 69 2.31 -31.38 0.46
CA VAL A 69 2.24 -31.35 -1.01
C VAL A 69 3.04 -30.16 -1.52
N PRO A 70 4.37 -30.27 -1.65
CA PRO A 70 5.20 -29.15 -2.09
C PRO A 70 5.11 -29.00 -3.61
N CYS A 71 4.11 -28.27 -4.07
CA CYS A 71 3.87 -28.00 -5.48
C CYS A 71 3.69 -26.51 -5.72
N ARG A 72 3.59 -26.11 -6.99
CA ARG A 72 3.48 -24.68 -7.34
C ARG A 72 2.16 -24.08 -6.87
N LEU A 73 1.09 -24.86 -6.83
CA LEU A 73 -0.21 -24.39 -6.35
C LEU A 73 -0.16 -24.04 -4.85
N THR A 74 0.42 -24.92 -4.02
CA THR A 74 0.55 -24.66 -2.58
C THR A 74 1.52 -23.52 -2.29
N MET A 75 2.57 -23.34 -3.12
CA MET A 75 3.43 -22.15 -3.08
C MET A 75 2.67 -20.87 -3.42
N LEU A 76 1.87 -20.86 -4.49
CA LEU A 76 1.04 -19.71 -4.85
C LEU A 76 0.05 -19.38 -3.74
N ALA A 77 -0.62 -20.40 -3.19
CA ALA A 77 -1.59 -20.21 -2.13
C ALA A 77 -0.94 -19.59 -0.88
N ARG A 78 0.29 -19.99 -0.51
CA ARG A 78 1.07 -19.33 0.54
C ARG A 78 1.26 -17.85 0.28
N ILE A 79 1.72 -17.48 -0.93
CA ILE A 79 1.93 -16.08 -1.30
C ILE A 79 0.61 -15.29 -1.33
N ILE A 80 -0.46 -15.86 -1.89
CA ILE A 80 -1.78 -15.20 -1.95
C ILE A 80 -2.30 -14.95 -0.53
N ALA A 81 -2.15 -15.91 0.39
CA ALA A 81 -2.52 -15.71 1.79
C ALA A 81 -1.75 -14.52 2.38
N GLN A 82 -0.43 -14.46 2.17
CA GLN A 82 0.41 -13.34 2.63
C GLN A 82 -0.03 -11.99 2.06
N MET A 83 -0.38 -11.94 0.76
CA MET A 83 -0.89 -10.72 0.12
C MET A 83 -2.26 -10.31 0.66
N ALA A 84 -3.17 -11.25 0.91
CA ALA A 84 -4.50 -10.97 1.44
C ALA A 84 -4.42 -10.35 2.85
N PHE A 85 -3.45 -10.75 3.67
CA PHE A 85 -3.24 -10.17 4.99
C PHE A 85 -2.75 -8.72 4.99
N LEU A 86 -2.25 -8.18 3.87
CA LEU A 86 -1.81 -6.78 3.81
C LEU A 86 -2.95 -5.81 4.18
N GLY A 87 -4.16 -6.07 3.69
CA GLY A 87 -5.34 -5.28 4.04
C GLY A 87 -5.71 -5.36 5.53
N TRP A 88 -5.35 -6.45 6.20
CA TRP A 88 -5.53 -6.59 7.65
C TRP A 88 -4.47 -5.81 8.45
N TRP A 89 -3.24 -5.76 7.94
CA TRP A 89 -2.14 -5.05 8.60
C TRP A 89 -2.19 -3.53 8.42
N TYR A 90 -2.87 -3.05 7.39
CA TYR A 90 -2.93 -1.62 7.11
C TYR A 90 -3.65 -0.82 8.21
N PRO A 91 -4.84 -1.22 8.72
CA PRO A 91 -5.48 -0.54 9.85
C PRO A 91 -4.63 -0.49 11.14
N ASP A 92 -3.80 -1.52 11.39
CA ASP A 92 -2.87 -1.53 12.53
C ASP A 92 -1.87 -0.35 12.46
N THR A 93 -1.54 0.12 11.25
CA THR A 93 -0.66 1.29 11.10
C THR A 93 -1.31 2.53 11.72
N TYR A 94 -2.62 2.73 11.56
CA TYR A 94 -3.34 3.85 12.17
C TYR A 94 -3.42 3.73 13.70
N GLU A 95 -3.75 2.55 14.21
CA GLU A 95 -3.91 2.33 15.67
C GLU A 95 -2.63 2.66 16.44
N LEU A 96 -1.47 2.34 15.86
CA LEU A 96 -0.15 2.68 16.41
C LEU A 96 0.24 4.13 16.13
N ASN A 97 -0.01 4.60 14.91
CA ASN A 97 0.42 5.90 14.44
C ASN A 97 -0.32 7.06 15.10
N ARG A 98 -1.63 6.93 15.34
CA ARG A 98 -2.47 8.04 15.86
C ARG A 98 -2.03 8.56 17.23
N LEU A 99 -1.25 7.77 17.96
CA LEU A 99 -0.68 8.13 19.27
C LEU A 99 0.55 9.05 19.16
N LEU A 100 1.06 9.26 17.95
CA LEU A 100 2.17 10.16 17.64
C LEU A 100 1.63 11.52 17.18
N PRO A 101 2.37 12.62 17.41
CA PRO A 101 1.92 13.96 17.04
C PRO A 101 1.83 14.09 15.51
N ASN A 102 0.65 14.47 15.03
CA ASN A 102 0.36 14.65 13.62
C ASN A 102 1.30 15.66 12.94
N LEU A 103 1.76 15.35 11.71
CA LEU A 103 2.72 16.15 10.96
C LEU A 103 2.15 16.79 9.69
N ASP A 104 0.86 16.63 9.38
CA ASP A 104 0.29 17.14 8.11
C ASP A 104 0.51 18.64 7.92
N TYR A 105 0.49 19.44 8.97
CA TYR A 105 0.78 20.88 8.89
C TYR A 105 2.20 21.17 8.33
N VAL A 106 3.18 20.32 8.64
CA VAL A 106 4.55 20.43 8.10
C VAL A 106 4.56 20.05 6.63
N PHE A 107 3.92 18.94 6.27
CA PHE A 107 3.90 18.44 4.89
C PHE A 107 3.12 19.37 3.96
N ALA A 108 1.97 19.88 4.40
CA ALA A 108 1.20 20.91 3.69
C ALA A 108 2.02 22.19 3.49
N GLN A 109 2.77 22.63 4.52
CA GLN A 109 3.68 23.78 4.38
C GLN A 109 4.83 23.51 3.40
N TRP A 110 5.41 22.31 3.41
CA TRP A 110 6.45 21.94 2.44
C TRP A 110 5.92 21.90 1.01
N GLU A 111 4.73 21.35 0.81
CA GLU A 111 4.02 21.39 -0.48
C GLU A 111 3.78 22.84 -0.93
N GLN A 112 3.30 23.70 -0.03
CA GLN A 112 3.09 25.14 -0.31
C GLN A 112 4.40 25.82 -0.71
N ASN A 113 5.49 25.54 0.01
CA ASN A 113 6.80 26.15 -0.27
C ASN A 113 7.38 25.68 -1.60
N LEU A 114 7.15 24.42 -1.98
CA LEU A 114 7.71 23.83 -3.19
C LEU A 114 6.92 24.23 -4.45
N PHE A 115 5.59 24.23 -4.38
CA PHE A 115 4.73 24.45 -5.55
C PHE A 115 4.10 25.86 -5.59
N GLY A 116 4.16 26.62 -4.50
CA GLY A 116 3.45 27.88 -4.36
C GLY A 116 1.94 27.72 -4.18
N CYS A 117 1.44 26.50 -4.06
CA CYS A 117 0.04 26.15 -3.90
C CYS A 117 -0.13 24.76 -3.26
N GLN A 118 -1.37 24.31 -3.09
CA GLN A 118 -1.71 22.94 -2.72
C GLN A 118 -2.22 22.18 -3.95
N PRO A 119 -1.37 21.46 -4.71
CA PRO A 119 -1.78 20.67 -5.88
C PRO A 119 -2.96 19.74 -5.61
N SER A 120 -2.97 19.06 -4.47
CA SER A 120 -4.06 18.16 -4.07
C SER A 120 -5.41 18.89 -3.99
N LEU A 121 -5.45 20.13 -3.50
CA LEU A 121 -6.68 20.93 -3.46
C LEU A 121 -7.08 21.47 -4.84
N LEU A 122 -6.12 21.95 -5.63
CA LEU A 122 -6.37 22.68 -6.87
C LEU A 122 -6.60 21.77 -8.09
N PHE A 123 -6.05 20.56 -8.11
CA PHE A 123 -6.04 19.73 -9.31
C PHE A 123 -7.46 19.42 -9.81
N SER A 124 -8.35 19.00 -8.90
CA SER A 124 -9.75 18.73 -9.25
C SER A 124 -10.55 20.01 -9.57
N GLN A 125 -10.14 21.17 -9.06
CA GLN A 125 -10.75 22.46 -9.40
C GLN A 125 -10.38 22.90 -10.82
N VAL A 126 -9.13 22.65 -11.24
CA VAL A 126 -8.65 22.96 -12.59
C VAL A 126 -9.20 21.98 -13.64
N VAL A 127 -9.39 20.70 -13.25
CA VAL A 127 -9.93 19.65 -14.13
C VAL A 127 -11.19 19.03 -13.52
N PRO A 128 -12.33 19.74 -13.51
CA PRO A 128 -13.56 19.32 -12.82
C PRO A 128 -14.45 18.38 -13.64
N TYR A 129 -13.95 17.83 -14.75
CA TYR A 129 -14.78 17.07 -15.68
C TYR A 129 -15.10 15.68 -15.14
N GLY A 130 -16.38 15.29 -15.11
CA GLY A 130 -16.83 14.00 -14.55
C GLY A 130 -16.22 12.75 -15.21
N TRP A 131 -15.94 12.78 -16.52
CA TRP A 131 -15.24 11.68 -17.19
C TRP A 131 -13.79 11.56 -16.72
N PHE A 132 -13.14 12.68 -16.37
CA PHE A 132 -11.77 12.70 -15.89
C PHE A 132 -11.70 12.23 -14.44
N SER A 133 -12.64 12.67 -13.59
CA SER A 133 -12.73 12.17 -12.21
C SER A 133 -12.95 10.65 -12.17
N GLU A 134 -13.80 10.13 -13.06
CA GLU A 134 -14.03 8.68 -13.16
C GLU A 134 -12.76 7.93 -13.60
N LEU A 135 -11.98 8.49 -14.52
CA LEU A 135 -10.67 7.95 -14.89
C LEU A 135 -9.66 8.00 -13.74
N MET A 136 -9.69 9.03 -12.89
CA MET A 136 -8.86 9.09 -11.68
C MET A 136 -9.30 8.03 -10.67
N CYS A 137 -10.60 7.83 -10.46
CA CYS A 137 -11.11 6.74 -9.62
C CYS A 137 -10.66 5.37 -10.13
N LEU A 138 -10.77 5.12 -11.44
CA LEU A 138 -10.21 3.93 -12.08
C LEU A 138 -8.70 3.80 -11.82
N GLY A 139 -7.96 4.90 -11.96
CA GLY A 139 -6.53 4.97 -11.69
C GLY A 139 -6.18 4.46 -10.31
N TYR A 140 -6.89 4.94 -9.27
CA TYR A 140 -6.66 4.54 -7.88
C TYR A 140 -7.06 3.09 -7.60
N VAL A 141 -8.24 2.67 -8.05
CA VAL A 141 -8.73 1.31 -7.83
C VAL A 141 -7.89 0.27 -8.58
N SER A 142 -7.20 0.67 -9.66
CA SER A 142 -6.29 -0.20 -10.42
C SER A 142 -5.10 -0.72 -9.61
N TYR A 143 -4.90 -0.25 -8.38
CA TYR A 143 -3.83 -0.70 -7.49
C TYR A 143 -3.83 -2.22 -7.29
N PHE A 144 -4.99 -2.77 -6.91
CA PHE A 144 -5.13 -4.20 -6.66
C PHE A 144 -4.97 -5.06 -7.95
N PRO A 145 -5.62 -4.72 -9.08
CA PRO A 145 -5.38 -5.39 -10.35
C PRO A 145 -3.92 -5.39 -10.83
N LEU A 146 -3.18 -4.30 -10.63
CA LEU A 146 -1.76 -4.21 -11.01
C LEU A 146 -0.90 -5.18 -10.18
N ILE A 147 -1.12 -5.25 -8.86
CA ILE A 147 -0.43 -6.20 -7.97
C ILE A 147 -0.72 -7.65 -8.39
N ALA A 148 -2.00 -7.96 -8.62
CA ALA A 148 -2.42 -9.29 -9.05
C ALA A 148 -1.81 -9.67 -10.41
N THR A 149 -1.80 -8.73 -11.36
CA THR A 149 -1.27 -8.96 -12.70
C THR A 149 0.22 -9.31 -12.67
N ILE A 150 1.05 -8.56 -11.95
CA ILE A 150 2.48 -8.88 -11.85
C ILE A 150 2.71 -10.20 -11.14
N THR A 151 2.02 -10.42 -10.03
CA THR A 151 2.15 -11.66 -9.24
C THR A 151 1.82 -12.89 -10.09
N LEU A 152 0.68 -12.87 -10.77
CA LEU A 152 0.23 -13.97 -11.62
C LEU A 152 1.10 -14.09 -12.88
N TYR A 153 1.54 -12.98 -13.48
CA TYR A 153 2.45 -13.02 -14.63
C TYR A 153 3.76 -13.74 -14.27
N TYR A 154 4.37 -13.38 -13.15
CA TYR A 154 5.57 -14.06 -12.66
C TYR A 154 5.29 -15.53 -12.36
N PHE A 155 4.16 -15.86 -11.75
CA PHE A 155 3.79 -17.25 -11.49
C PHE A 155 3.65 -18.09 -12.78
N PHE A 156 2.88 -17.61 -13.76
CA PHE A 156 2.55 -18.39 -14.96
C PHE A 156 3.62 -18.36 -16.06
N LYS A 157 4.37 -17.26 -16.18
CA LYS A 157 5.32 -17.01 -17.28
C LYS A 157 6.78 -16.96 -16.82
N ARG A 158 7.07 -16.61 -15.56
CA ARG A 158 8.44 -16.48 -15.03
C ARG A 158 8.64 -17.13 -13.66
N TYR A 159 8.15 -18.36 -13.46
CA TYR A 159 8.12 -19.02 -12.15
C TYR A 159 9.48 -19.07 -11.44
N LYS A 160 10.60 -19.16 -12.18
CA LYS A 160 11.96 -19.12 -11.63
C LYS A 160 12.27 -17.85 -10.82
N GLU A 161 11.64 -16.73 -11.15
CA GLU A 161 11.80 -15.45 -10.46
C GLU A 161 10.56 -15.09 -9.64
N PHE A 162 9.61 -16.01 -9.46
CA PHE A 162 8.35 -15.74 -8.76
C PHE A 162 8.59 -15.35 -7.30
N GLN A 163 9.38 -16.13 -6.57
CA GLN A 163 9.71 -15.82 -5.17
C GLN A 163 10.45 -14.49 -5.02
N LEU A 164 11.33 -14.12 -5.96
CA LEU A 164 11.99 -12.82 -5.97
C LEU A 164 10.97 -11.70 -6.13
N ALA A 165 10.07 -11.81 -7.11
CA ALA A 165 9.08 -10.78 -7.39
C ALA A 165 8.13 -10.58 -6.19
N THR A 166 7.64 -11.67 -5.61
CA THR A 166 6.71 -11.61 -4.47
C THR A 166 7.41 -11.14 -3.20
N PHE A 167 8.66 -11.53 -2.98
CA PHE A 167 9.49 -10.97 -1.90
C PHE A 167 9.64 -9.45 -2.04
N VAL A 168 10.00 -8.96 -3.23
CA VAL A 168 10.19 -7.52 -3.47
C VAL A 168 8.88 -6.76 -3.25
N ILE A 169 7.75 -7.26 -3.76
CA ILE A 169 6.43 -6.63 -3.57
C ILE A 169 6.06 -6.57 -2.09
N LEU A 170 6.02 -7.72 -1.41
CA LEU A 170 5.55 -7.81 -0.03
C LEU A 170 6.48 -7.10 0.95
N THR A 171 7.79 -7.18 0.75
CA THR A 171 8.75 -6.45 1.59
C THR A 171 8.62 -4.94 1.38
N SER A 172 8.32 -4.47 0.16
CA SER A 172 8.05 -3.05 -0.08
C SER A 172 6.85 -2.57 0.73
N PHE A 173 5.75 -3.34 0.76
CA PHE A 173 4.59 -3.03 1.61
C PHE A 173 4.97 -2.92 3.09
N PHE A 174 5.70 -3.89 3.63
CA PHE A 174 6.10 -3.85 5.04
C PHE A 174 7.05 -2.69 5.37
N ILE A 175 7.91 -2.29 4.42
CA ILE A 175 8.74 -1.09 4.60
C ILE A 175 7.88 0.17 4.63
N TYR A 176 6.89 0.29 3.74
CA TYR A 176 5.94 1.41 3.80
C TYR A 176 5.15 1.40 5.12
N TYR A 177 4.62 0.26 5.55
CA TYR A 177 3.89 0.17 6.82
C TYR A 177 4.76 0.54 8.03
N PHE A 178 6.03 0.13 8.03
CA PHE A 178 6.99 0.54 9.06
C PHE A 178 7.17 2.07 9.08
N ILE A 179 7.31 2.71 7.91
CA ILE A 179 7.40 4.17 7.82
C ILE A 179 6.10 4.82 8.31
N PHE A 180 4.94 4.31 7.89
CA PHE A 180 3.63 4.85 8.25
C PHE A 180 3.33 4.76 9.74
N ILE A 181 3.82 3.73 10.43
CA ILE A 181 3.70 3.66 11.89
C ILE A 181 4.47 4.81 12.55
N LEU A 182 5.68 5.11 12.07
CA LEU A 182 6.58 6.06 12.71
C LEU A 182 6.39 7.52 12.26
N LEU A 183 5.74 7.73 11.10
CA LEU A 183 5.58 9.04 10.49
C LEU A 183 4.08 9.39 10.34
N PRO A 184 3.48 10.10 11.31
CA PRO A 184 2.06 10.41 11.35
C PRO A 184 1.64 11.52 10.39
N VAL A 185 1.49 11.15 9.12
CA VAL A 185 0.90 11.99 8.08
C VAL A 185 -0.37 11.31 7.58
N THR A 186 -1.50 11.98 7.74
CA THR A 186 -2.83 11.45 7.44
C THR A 186 -3.24 11.67 5.99
N GLY A 187 -2.80 12.77 5.40
CA GLY A 187 -3.04 13.12 4.01
C GLY A 187 -4.17 14.13 3.82
N PRO A 188 -4.26 14.73 2.62
CA PRO A 188 -5.16 15.85 2.36
C PRO A 188 -6.64 15.55 2.62
N GLN A 189 -7.13 14.36 2.27
CA GLN A 189 -8.53 13.97 2.44
C GLN A 189 -9.02 13.99 3.89
N PHE A 190 -8.12 13.87 4.87
CA PHE A 190 -8.42 13.96 6.30
C PHE A 190 -8.06 15.35 6.84
N TYR A 191 -6.85 15.82 6.53
CA TYR A 191 -6.34 17.08 7.06
C TYR A 191 -7.10 18.31 6.54
N TYR A 192 -7.44 18.37 5.26
CA TYR A 192 -8.18 19.51 4.71
C TYR A 192 -9.62 19.56 5.22
N LEU A 193 -10.24 18.41 5.47
CA LEU A 193 -11.55 18.35 6.11
C LEU A 193 -11.51 18.94 7.52
N ALA A 194 -10.51 18.54 8.31
CA ALA A 194 -10.36 18.99 9.69
C ALA A 194 -10.04 20.49 9.81
N VAL A 195 -9.25 21.05 8.88
CA VAL A 195 -8.88 22.47 8.89
C VAL A 195 -9.95 23.36 8.26
N GLY A 196 -10.56 22.90 7.17
CA GLY A 196 -11.40 23.70 6.26
C GLY A 196 -10.63 24.09 5.00
N THR A 197 -11.19 23.80 3.82
CA THR A 197 -10.56 24.03 2.52
C THR A 197 -10.31 25.51 2.20
N ASP A 198 -11.10 26.41 2.79
CA ASP A 198 -10.95 27.87 2.72
C ASP A 198 -9.65 28.33 3.38
N LYS A 199 -9.33 27.80 4.57
CA LYS A 199 -8.07 28.10 5.28
C LYS A 199 -6.86 27.49 4.57
N ILE A 200 -7.00 26.26 4.08
CA ILE A 200 -5.96 25.61 3.27
C ILE A 200 -5.66 26.43 2.01
N ALA A 201 -6.70 26.91 1.31
CA ALA A 201 -6.55 27.78 0.14
C ALA A 201 -5.88 29.13 0.50
N ALA A 202 -6.12 29.65 1.71
CA ALA A 202 -5.44 30.84 2.24
C ALA A 202 -3.99 30.57 2.71
N GLY A 203 -3.48 29.34 2.59
CA GLY A 203 -2.13 28.97 3.01
C GLY A 203 -1.96 28.84 4.53
N ILE A 204 -3.05 28.58 5.26
CA ILE A 204 -3.05 28.43 6.71
C ILE A 204 -3.07 26.94 7.05
N PHE A 205 -1.98 26.45 7.66
CA PHE A 205 -1.81 25.04 8.03
C PHE A 205 -1.61 24.90 9.55
N PRO A 206 -2.70 24.87 10.34
CA PRO A 206 -2.60 24.80 11.79
C PRO A 206 -2.29 23.39 12.29
N HIS A 207 -1.52 23.30 13.37
CA HIS A 207 -1.33 22.04 14.09
C HIS A 207 -2.66 21.58 14.72
N LEU A 208 -3.12 20.36 14.41
CA LEU A 208 -4.43 19.84 14.85
C LEU A 208 -4.39 19.09 16.21
N GLY A 209 -3.21 18.88 16.78
CA GLY A 209 -3.08 18.19 18.07
C GLY A 209 -3.62 16.77 17.98
N ASP A 210 -4.50 16.43 18.91
CA ASP A 210 -5.03 15.08 19.11
C ASP A 210 -6.29 14.79 18.29
N TRP A 211 -6.65 15.64 17.31
CA TRP A 211 -7.90 15.53 16.52
C TRP A 211 -8.14 14.13 15.93
N PHE A 212 -7.10 13.54 15.34
CA PHE A 212 -7.17 12.24 14.67
C PHE A 212 -7.17 11.03 15.63
N LEU A 213 -7.17 11.24 16.94
CA LEU A 213 -7.42 10.17 17.91
C LEU A 213 -8.87 9.67 17.84
N THR A 214 -9.83 10.57 17.59
CA THR A 214 -11.26 10.27 17.64
C THR A 214 -12.01 10.56 16.35
N HIS A 215 -11.38 11.25 15.39
CA HIS A 215 -12.00 11.59 14.11
C HIS A 215 -11.28 10.90 12.95
N SER A 216 -12.05 10.14 12.17
CA SER A 216 -11.56 9.41 10.99
C SER A 216 -12.38 9.71 9.73
N GLU A 217 -13.09 10.83 9.73
CA GLU A 217 -13.90 11.29 8.61
C GLU A 217 -13.01 11.79 7.48
N ARG A 218 -13.40 11.51 6.23
CA ARG A 218 -12.67 11.89 5.01
C ARG A 218 -13.53 12.77 4.11
N MET A 219 -12.88 13.59 3.30
CA MET A 219 -13.54 14.25 2.17
C MET A 219 -14.03 13.21 1.16
N ALA A 220 -15.15 13.49 0.52
CA ALA A 220 -15.57 12.74 -0.67
C ALA A 220 -14.58 13.00 -1.82
N ALA A 221 -14.36 11.99 -2.66
CA ALA A 221 -13.57 12.19 -3.87
C ALA A 221 -14.27 13.23 -4.77
N PRO A 222 -13.53 14.07 -5.51
CA PRO A 222 -14.13 15.14 -6.30
C PRO A 222 -14.66 14.61 -7.64
N GLY A 223 -15.66 15.32 -8.19
CA GLY A 223 -16.18 15.09 -9.54
C GLY A 223 -17.53 14.36 -9.55
N TRP A 224 -17.66 13.37 -10.43
CA TRP A 224 -18.93 12.65 -10.64
C TRP A 224 -19.11 11.48 -9.68
N ASN A 225 -20.05 11.63 -8.73
CA ASN A 225 -20.24 10.70 -7.61
C ASN A 225 -21.17 9.51 -7.90
N GLU A 226 -21.71 9.40 -9.13
CA GLU A 226 -22.55 8.26 -9.55
C GLU A 226 -21.79 7.32 -10.52
N GLY A 227 -20.48 7.55 -10.67
CA GLY A 227 -19.61 6.73 -11.49
C GLY A 227 -19.41 5.32 -10.93
N PHE A 228 -19.18 4.36 -11.82
CA PHE A 228 -18.92 2.97 -11.43
C PHE A 228 -17.63 2.85 -10.63
N PHE A 229 -16.55 3.49 -11.08
CA PHE A 229 -15.26 3.48 -10.40
C PHE A 229 -15.27 4.36 -9.16
N TYR A 230 -16.06 5.43 -9.13
CA TYR A 230 -16.32 6.19 -7.90
C TYR A 230 -16.90 5.28 -6.80
N HIS A 231 -17.92 4.47 -7.10
CA HIS A 231 -18.48 3.55 -6.11
C HIS A 231 -17.49 2.46 -5.67
N LEU A 232 -16.67 1.92 -6.60
CA LEU A 232 -15.60 1.00 -6.23
C LEU A 232 -14.55 1.65 -5.33
N LEU A 233 -14.20 2.91 -5.61
CA LEU A 233 -13.29 3.70 -4.79
C LEU A 233 -13.83 3.84 -3.37
N ASP A 234 -15.08 4.26 -3.23
CA ASP A 234 -15.70 4.41 -1.91
C ASP A 234 -15.74 3.09 -1.12
N ILE A 235 -16.07 1.97 -1.77
CA ILE A 235 -15.98 0.65 -1.13
C ILE A 235 -14.55 0.36 -0.65
N THR A 236 -13.54 0.65 -1.47
CA THR A 236 -12.14 0.42 -1.08
C THR A 236 -11.68 1.33 0.06
N HIS A 237 -12.11 2.58 0.07
CA HIS A 237 -11.80 3.54 1.13
C HIS A 237 -12.48 3.15 2.44
N ASP A 238 -13.78 2.85 2.41
CA ASP A 238 -14.56 2.51 3.60
C ASP A 238 -14.04 1.21 4.25
N ALA A 239 -13.63 0.24 3.43
CA ALA A 239 -13.08 -1.02 3.91
C ALA A 239 -11.69 -0.88 4.55
N GLY A 240 -10.87 0.08 4.11
CA GLY A 240 -9.43 0.05 4.38
C GLY A 240 -8.80 1.35 4.82
N GLU A 241 -9.19 2.50 4.26
CA GLU A 241 -8.48 3.76 4.49
C GLU A 241 -8.69 4.30 5.91
N ARG A 242 -7.62 4.84 6.45
CA ARG A 242 -7.54 5.40 7.81
C ARG A 242 -6.72 6.68 7.75
N PRO A 243 -6.88 7.62 8.70
CA PRO A 243 -6.09 8.84 8.73
C PRO A 243 -4.65 8.53 9.18
N THR A 244 -3.86 8.02 8.25
CA THR A 244 -2.45 7.65 8.37
C THR A 244 -1.89 7.39 6.97
N ALA A 245 -0.60 7.05 6.87
CA ALA A 245 0.00 6.45 5.70
C ALA A 245 0.03 7.31 4.42
N ALA A 246 -0.01 8.64 4.56
CA ALA A 246 0.12 9.53 3.41
C ALA A 246 1.56 9.59 2.88
N PHE A 247 2.56 9.85 3.74
CA PHE A 247 3.94 9.98 3.28
C PHE A 247 4.82 8.75 3.61
N PRO A 248 5.63 8.28 2.64
CA PRO A 248 5.54 8.49 1.19
C PRO A 248 4.37 7.67 0.59
N SER A 249 3.86 8.05 -0.59
CA SER A 249 2.74 7.31 -1.17
C SER A 249 3.10 5.87 -1.53
N SER A 250 2.51 4.90 -0.81
CA SER A 250 2.69 3.48 -1.13
C SER A 250 1.99 3.07 -2.42
N HIS A 251 0.87 3.71 -2.76
CA HIS A 251 0.19 3.53 -4.04
C HIS A 251 1.15 3.81 -5.21
N VAL A 252 1.82 4.96 -5.19
CA VAL A 252 2.83 5.29 -6.20
C VAL A 252 4.04 4.37 -6.06
N GLY A 253 4.60 4.25 -4.86
CA GLY A 253 5.87 3.55 -4.70
C GLY A 253 5.82 2.05 -4.96
N VAL A 254 4.78 1.34 -4.52
CA VAL A 254 4.59 -0.08 -4.84
C VAL A 254 4.27 -0.24 -6.32
N THR A 255 3.42 0.61 -6.92
CA THR A 255 3.17 0.49 -8.37
C THR A 255 4.40 0.79 -9.21
N THR A 256 5.29 1.69 -8.77
CA THR A 256 6.62 1.86 -9.38
C THR A 256 7.45 0.58 -9.28
N VAL A 257 7.47 -0.10 -8.13
CA VAL A 257 8.11 -1.42 -7.98
C VAL A 257 7.52 -2.44 -8.96
N LEU A 258 6.20 -2.46 -9.14
CA LEU A 258 5.51 -3.32 -10.10
C LEU A 258 5.92 -3.02 -11.54
N MET A 259 6.04 -1.74 -11.91
CA MET A 259 6.51 -1.33 -13.24
C MET A 259 7.97 -1.73 -13.46
N MET A 260 8.82 -1.65 -12.45
CA MET A 260 10.22 -2.11 -12.52
C MET A 260 10.31 -3.64 -12.68
N LEU A 261 9.45 -4.39 -11.98
CA LEU A 261 9.30 -5.84 -12.19
C LEU A 261 8.77 -6.14 -13.60
N ALA A 262 7.79 -5.38 -14.10
CA ALA A 262 7.30 -5.51 -15.47
C ALA A 262 8.43 -5.31 -16.50
N LEU A 263 9.23 -4.25 -16.33
CA LEU A 263 10.41 -3.99 -17.17
C LEU A 263 11.44 -5.13 -17.11
N ARG A 264 11.68 -5.69 -15.92
CA ARG A 264 12.58 -6.83 -15.72
C ARG A 264 12.16 -8.07 -16.51
N THR A 265 10.87 -8.23 -16.83
CA THR A 265 10.37 -9.31 -17.71
C THR A 265 10.79 -9.17 -19.17
N ARG A 266 11.21 -7.96 -19.59
CA ARG A 266 11.43 -7.59 -21.00
C ARG A 266 10.19 -7.78 -21.89
N SER A 267 9.00 -7.98 -21.29
CA SER A 267 7.74 -8.11 -22.01
C SER A 267 7.15 -6.72 -22.27
N ARG A 268 7.34 -6.23 -23.50
CA ARG A 268 6.78 -4.93 -23.93
C ARG A 268 5.26 -4.89 -23.75
N ARG A 269 4.55 -5.98 -24.04
CA ARG A 269 3.09 -6.08 -23.88
C ARG A 269 2.65 -5.87 -22.44
N LEU A 270 3.34 -6.51 -21.47
CA LEU A 270 3.03 -6.34 -20.05
C LEU A 270 3.28 -4.89 -19.60
N PHE A 271 4.47 -4.37 -19.92
CA PHE A 271 4.86 -3.03 -19.50
C PHE A 271 3.93 -1.95 -20.08
N PHE A 272 3.75 -1.92 -21.40
CA PHE A 272 2.89 -0.91 -22.04
C PHE A 272 1.41 -1.10 -21.74
N GLY A 273 0.97 -2.33 -21.41
CA GLY A 273 -0.39 -2.58 -20.94
C GLY A 273 -0.65 -2.00 -19.54
N MET A 274 0.35 -2.04 -18.65
CA MET A 274 0.24 -1.49 -17.29
C MET A 274 0.51 0.02 -17.21
N LEU A 275 1.33 0.56 -18.13
CA LEU A 275 1.75 1.95 -18.14
C LEU A 275 0.61 2.98 -18.03
N PRO A 276 -0.50 2.90 -18.78
CA PRO A 276 -1.59 3.88 -18.64
C PRO A 276 -2.20 3.87 -17.23
N PHE A 277 -2.45 2.69 -16.65
CA PHE A 277 -2.98 2.57 -15.29
C PHE A 277 -2.00 3.07 -14.24
N TYR A 278 -0.70 2.86 -14.44
CA TYR A 278 0.34 3.42 -13.58
C TYR A 278 0.37 4.95 -13.62
N LEU A 279 0.27 5.56 -14.79
CA LEU A 279 0.24 7.02 -14.91
C LEU A 279 -1.03 7.60 -14.27
N LEU A 280 -2.18 6.97 -14.51
CA LEU A 280 -3.45 7.34 -13.87
C LEU A 280 -3.36 7.20 -12.35
N MET A 281 -2.75 6.13 -11.82
CA MET A 281 -2.51 5.94 -10.39
C MET A 281 -1.74 7.12 -9.79
N CYS A 282 -0.60 7.49 -10.38
CA CYS A 282 0.24 8.57 -9.88
C CYS A 282 -0.51 9.90 -9.80
N LEU A 283 -1.29 10.22 -10.84
CA LEU A 283 -2.08 11.45 -10.85
C LEU A 283 -3.27 11.37 -9.90
N SER A 284 -3.92 10.21 -9.84
CA SER A 284 -5.12 10.00 -9.05
C SER A 284 -4.88 10.23 -7.57
N THR A 285 -3.76 9.72 -7.03
CA THR A 285 -3.42 9.91 -5.61
C THR A 285 -3.49 11.37 -5.15
N VAL A 286 -3.10 12.31 -6.01
CA VAL A 286 -3.19 13.76 -5.74
C VAL A 286 -4.59 14.30 -6.05
N TYR A 287 -5.18 13.88 -7.19
CA TYR A 287 -6.48 14.37 -7.65
C TYR A 287 -7.62 14.06 -6.67
N ILE A 288 -7.63 12.86 -6.06
CA ILE A 288 -8.69 12.44 -5.13
C ILE A 288 -8.42 12.82 -3.68
N TYR A 289 -7.43 13.69 -3.43
CA TYR A 289 -7.01 14.13 -2.09
C TYR A 289 -6.34 13.04 -1.23
N ALA A 290 -6.07 11.85 -1.73
CA ALA A 290 -5.44 10.79 -0.95
C ALA A 290 -4.03 11.17 -0.48
N HIS A 291 -3.29 11.92 -1.29
CA HIS A 291 -1.89 12.26 -1.05
C HIS A 291 -1.57 13.71 -1.44
N TYR A 292 -0.60 14.29 -0.74
CA TYR A 292 0.11 15.46 -1.22
C TYR A 292 0.93 15.08 -2.47
N ALA A 293 1.19 16.03 -3.37
CA ALA A 293 2.06 15.81 -4.53
C ALA A 293 3.49 15.43 -4.12
N ILE A 294 3.99 15.97 -2.99
CA ILE A 294 5.29 15.57 -2.45
C ILE A 294 5.32 14.09 -2.02
N ASP A 295 4.20 13.54 -1.53
CA ASP A 295 4.10 12.12 -1.16
C ASP A 295 4.21 11.23 -2.39
N ALA A 296 3.57 11.62 -3.50
CA ALA A 296 3.62 10.92 -4.77
C ALA A 296 5.04 10.92 -5.37
N ILE A 297 5.73 12.07 -5.33
CA ILE A 297 7.13 12.19 -5.77
C ILE A 297 8.04 11.32 -4.90
N ALA A 298 7.87 11.38 -3.58
CA ALA A 298 8.64 10.55 -2.66
C ALA A 298 8.38 9.06 -2.94
N GLY A 299 7.12 8.66 -3.15
CA GLY A 299 6.73 7.31 -3.53
C GLY A 299 7.44 6.82 -4.79
N LEU A 300 7.52 7.64 -5.84
CA LEU A 300 8.26 7.31 -7.07
C LEU A 300 9.74 7.01 -6.77
N ILE A 301 10.39 7.90 -6.01
CA ILE A 301 11.81 7.78 -5.66
C ILE A 301 12.03 6.54 -4.79
N THR A 302 11.26 6.38 -3.71
CA THR A 302 11.40 5.25 -2.80
C THR A 302 11.08 3.94 -3.49
N GLY A 303 10.09 3.89 -4.39
CA GLY A 303 9.76 2.71 -5.19
C GLY A 303 10.93 2.22 -6.05
N ILE A 304 11.61 3.13 -6.74
CA ILE A 304 12.82 2.79 -7.52
C ILE A 304 13.92 2.25 -6.61
N LEU A 305 14.20 2.95 -5.49
CA LEU A 305 15.25 2.56 -4.55
C LEU A 305 14.96 1.17 -3.93
N LEU A 306 13.73 0.96 -3.46
CA LEU A 306 13.29 -0.31 -2.87
C LEU A 306 13.43 -1.46 -3.86
N TYR A 307 13.03 -1.27 -5.13
CA TYR A 307 13.20 -2.32 -6.14
C TYR A 307 14.67 -2.77 -6.25
N TYR A 308 15.62 -1.83 -6.36
CA TYR A 308 17.03 -2.16 -6.50
C TYR A 308 17.62 -2.77 -5.23
N ILE A 309 17.34 -2.18 -4.07
CA ILE A 309 17.84 -2.65 -2.77
C ILE A 309 17.32 -4.08 -2.49
N LEU A 310 16.02 -4.31 -2.64
CA LEU A 310 15.41 -5.61 -2.35
C LEU A 310 15.84 -6.69 -3.34
N CYS A 311 15.98 -6.34 -4.63
CA CYS A 311 16.55 -7.25 -5.62
C CYS A 311 18.00 -7.64 -5.30
N PHE A 312 18.78 -6.71 -4.75
CA PHE A 312 20.16 -6.97 -4.32
C PHE A 312 20.20 -7.86 -3.07
N CYS A 313 19.40 -7.54 -2.05
CA CYS A 313 19.29 -8.35 -0.83
C CYS A 313 18.87 -9.79 -1.14
N TYR A 314 17.88 -9.99 -2.02
CA TYR A 314 17.41 -11.33 -2.39
C TYR A 314 18.47 -12.17 -3.12
N LYS A 315 19.40 -11.55 -3.85
CA LYS A 315 20.49 -12.29 -4.51
C LYS A 315 21.55 -12.80 -3.53
N LYS A 316 21.60 -12.24 -2.32
CA LYS A 316 22.57 -12.60 -1.28
C LYS A 316 22.07 -13.70 -0.34
N THR A 317 20.78 -14.01 -0.35
CA THR A 317 20.13 -15.13 0.36
C THR A 317 20.20 -16.42 -0.44
#